data_AF-A0A8T0BAV6-F1
#
_entry.id   AF-A0A8T0BAV6-F1
#
_cell.length_a   1.000
_cell.length_b   1.000
_cell.length_c   1.000
_cell.angle_alpha   90.00
_cell.angle_beta   90.00
_cell.angle_gamma   90.00
#
_symmetry.space_group_name_H-M   'P 1'
#
loop_
_entity.id
_entity.type
_entity.pdbx_description
1 polymer ?
#
loop_
_entity_poly.entity_id
_entity_poly.type
_entity_poly.pdbx_seq_one_letter_code
_entity_poly.pdbx_strand_id
1 'polypeptide(L)'
;SRHIGLVPIFRENEVDAYFAVFERIATTLNWPKGLWTLLLQCKLSGKAQEACSALTLEQSLDYETVKATVLRAYEPTLLDKWCSASGVSDFNQLKELILLEEFKSCLPEQLVVHLNEQTIDTLAKAAIFSD
;
A
#
# COMPACT_ATOMS: atom_id res chain seq x y z
N SER A 1 27.55 -18.83 5.80
CA SER A 1 26.41 -18.33 6.59
C SER A 1 26.72 -17.26 7.65
N ARG A 2 27.78 -16.43 7.52
CA ARG A 2 28.13 -15.41 8.54
C ARG A 2 27.36 -14.08 8.44
N HIS A 3 26.70 -13.79 7.32
CA HIS A 3 26.05 -12.49 7.08
C HIS A 3 24.55 -12.47 7.42
N ILE A 4 23.88 -13.62 7.50
CA ILE A 4 22.43 -13.73 7.77
C ILE A 4 22.05 -13.16 9.16
N GLY A 5 22.96 -13.21 10.13
CA GLY A 5 22.76 -12.63 11.46
C GLY A 5 22.95 -11.11 11.53
N LEU A 6 23.54 -10.49 10.50
CA LEU A 6 23.74 -9.04 10.40
C LEU A 6 22.62 -8.35 9.61
N VAL A 7 21.76 -9.14 8.95
CA VAL A 7 20.61 -8.58 8.23
C VAL A 7 19.57 -8.15 9.27
N PRO A 8 19.08 -6.90 9.20
CA PRO A 8 18.05 -6.41 10.12
C PRO A 8 16.79 -7.30 10.05
N ILE A 9 16.00 -7.23 11.11
CA ILE A 9 14.71 -7.94 11.16
C ILE A 9 13.74 -7.22 10.23
N PHE A 10 13.09 -7.98 9.35
CA PHE A 10 12.04 -7.45 8.49
C PHE A 10 10.77 -7.23 9.29
N ARG A 11 10.15 -6.05 9.12
CA ARG A 11 8.89 -5.67 9.74
C ARG A 11 7.99 -5.04 8.71
N GLU A 12 6.79 -5.60 8.54
CA GLU A 12 5.83 -5.24 7.50
C GLU A 12 5.25 -3.81 7.65
N ASN A 13 5.36 -3.21 8.83
CA ASN A 13 4.93 -1.82 9.09
C ASN A 13 6.04 -0.77 8.89
N GLU A 14 7.29 -1.20 8.67
CA GLU A 14 8.47 -0.34 8.61
C GLU A 14 9.31 -0.64 7.36
N VAL A 15 8.67 -0.99 6.24
CA VAL A 15 9.32 -1.51 5.03
C VAL A 15 10.33 -0.52 4.45
N ASP A 16 9.99 0.76 4.33
CA ASP A 16 10.92 1.80 3.87
C ASP A 16 12.17 1.91 4.77
N ALA A 17 11.94 1.95 6.09
CA ALA A 17 13.01 2.05 7.07
C ALA A 17 13.91 0.80 7.05
N TYR A 18 13.33 -0.38 6.85
CA TYR A 18 14.07 -1.63 6.69
C TYR A 18 15.06 -1.55 5.52
N PHE A 19 14.61 -1.12 4.33
CA PHE A 19 15.49 -0.99 3.16
C PHE A 19 16.62 0.01 3.41
N ALA A 20 16.33 1.16 4.01
CA ALA A 20 17.35 2.15 4.35
C ALA A 20 18.42 1.58 5.30
N VAL A 21 18.02 0.83 6.33
CA VAL A 21 18.95 0.19 7.27
C VAL A 21 19.74 -0.93 6.59
N PHE A 22 19.09 -1.76 5.79
CA PHE A 22 19.72 -2.83 5.02
C PHE A 22 20.81 -2.29 4.10
N GLU A 23 20.49 -1.28 3.28
CA GLU A 23 21.43 -0.66 2.33
C GLU A 23 22.63 -0.04 3.04
N ARG A 24 22.40 0.62 4.19
CA ARG A 24 23.48 1.17 5.00
C ARG A 24 24.43 0.09 5.49
N ILE A 25 23.92 -1.02 6.02
CA ILE A 25 24.73 -2.14 6.51
C ILE A 25 25.48 -2.79 5.35
N ALA A 26 24.78 -3.11 4.26
CA ALA A 26 25.33 -3.78 3.10
C ALA A 26 26.44 -2.95 2.43
N THR A 27 26.26 -1.63 2.35
CA THR A 27 27.27 -0.70 1.82
C THR A 27 28.46 -0.57 2.77
N THR A 28 28.22 -0.40 4.08
CA THR A 28 29.28 -0.27 5.09
C THR A 28 30.18 -1.51 5.13
N LEU A 29 29.58 -2.69 4.99
CA LEU A 29 30.28 -3.97 4.99
C LEU A 29 30.73 -4.42 3.59
N ASN A 30 30.55 -3.58 2.56
CA ASN A 30 30.90 -3.85 1.16
C ASN A 30 30.40 -5.22 0.67
N TRP A 31 29.15 -5.55 0.96
CA TRP A 31 28.57 -6.81 0.50
C TRP A 31 28.49 -6.83 -1.04
N PRO A 32 28.93 -7.93 -1.70
CA PRO A 32 28.73 -8.11 -3.13
C PRO A 32 27.26 -7.96 -3.50
N LYS A 33 26.95 -7.18 -4.55
CA LYS A 33 25.57 -6.91 -4.98
C LYS A 33 24.76 -8.18 -5.25
N GLY A 34 25.38 -9.25 -5.75
CA GLY A 34 24.73 -10.55 -5.95
C GLY A 34 24.27 -11.25 -4.66
N LEU A 35 24.78 -10.86 -3.49
CA LEU A 35 24.29 -11.38 -2.20
C LEU A 35 23.09 -10.58 -1.65
N TRP A 36 22.83 -9.38 -2.16
CA TRP A 36 21.80 -8.51 -1.58
C TRP A 36 20.42 -9.11 -1.78
N THR A 37 20.10 -9.54 -2.99
CA THR A 37 18.82 -10.18 -3.32
C THR A 37 18.64 -11.49 -2.58
N LEU A 38 19.68 -12.31 -2.47
CA LEU A 38 19.64 -13.56 -1.71
C LEU A 38 19.36 -13.32 -0.22
N LEU A 39 20.10 -12.40 0.41
CA LEU A 39 19.91 -12.07 1.83
C LEU A 39 18.53 -11.46 2.11
N LEU A 40 18.05 -10.63 1.19
CA LEU A 40 16.74 -10.01 1.25
C LEU A 40 15.64 -11.07 1.19
N GLN A 41 15.63 -11.91 0.16
CA GLN A 41 14.61 -12.96 -0.03
C GLN A 41 14.56 -13.95 1.14
N CYS A 42 15.68 -14.21 1.83
CA CYS A 42 15.69 -15.05 3.04
C CYS A 42 15.05 -14.39 4.27
N LYS A 43 14.86 -13.08 4.28
CA LYS A 43 14.33 -12.31 5.42
C LYS A 43 12.95 -11.74 5.20
N LEU A 44 12.53 -11.59 3.94
CA LEU A 44 11.17 -11.20 3.61
C LEU A 44 10.18 -12.27 4.06
N SER A 45 9.02 -11.82 4.51
CA SER A 45 7.89 -12.66 4.94
C SER A 45 6.57 -12.03 4.50
N GLY A 46 5.48 -12.80 4.58
CA GLY A 46 4.13 -12.29 4.32
C GLY A 46 4.01 -11.70 2.91
N LYS A 47 3.41 -10.51 2.82
CA LYS A 47 3.12 -9.84 1.54
C LYS A 47 4.37 -9.56 0.72
N ALA A 48 5.50 -9.25 1.37
CA ALA A 48 6.77 -9.04 0.69
C ALA A 48 7.27 -10.31 -0.02
N GLN A 49 7.14 -11.46 0.63
CA GLN A 49 7.56 -12.75 0.10
C GLN A 49 6.65 -13.19 -1.06
N GLU A 50 5.34 -12.99 -0.94
CA GLU A 50 4.37 -13.23 -2.02
C GLU A 50 4.65 -12.34 -3.24
N ALA A 51 4.98 -11.06 -3.02
CA ALA A 51 5.34 -10.17 -4.12
C ALA A 51 6.61 -10.63 -4.85
N CYS A 52 7.58 -11.19 -4.12
CA CYS A 52 8.81 -11.72 -4.71
C CYS A 52 8.60 -13.07 -5.42
N SER A 53 7.66 -13.91 -4.98
CA SER A 53 7.39 -15.20 -5.62
C SER A 53 6.75 -15.06 -7.01
N ALA A 54 6.14 -13.90 -7.28
CA ALA A 54 5.61 -13.56 -8.60
C ALA A 54 6.68 -13.07 -9.59
N LEU A 55 7.92 -12.85 -9.15
CA LEU A 55 9.02 -12.39 -10.00
C LEU A 55 9.60 -13.55 -10.83
N THR A 56 10.08 -13.22 -12.03
CA THR A 56 10.89 -14.16 -12.82
C THR A 56 12.26 -14.36 -12.17
N LEU A 57 12.97 -15.42 -12.57
CA LEU A 57 14.34 -15.67 -12.09
C LEU A 57 15.26 -14.46 -12.33
N GLU A 58 15.22 -13.86 -13.53
CA GLU A 58 16.04 -12.70 -13.88
C GLU A 58 15.72 -11.49 -12.99
N GLN A 59 14.42 -11.22 -12.76
CA GLN A 59 13.97 -10.13 -11.90
C GLN A 59 14.35 -10.36 -10.43
N SER A 60 14.30 -11.61 -9.95
CA SER A 60 14.66 -11.95 -8.57
C SER A 60 16.16 -11.74 -8.26
N LEU A 61 16.99 -11.68 -9.29
CA LEU A 61 18.43 -11.45 -9.17
C LEU A 61 18.80 -9.96 -9.17
N ASP A 62 17.88 -9.09 -9.59
CA ASP A 62 18.07 -7.63 -9.60
C ASP A 62 17.53 -6.98 -8.32
N TYR A 63 18.42 -6.32 -7.56
CA TYR A 63 18.09 -5.72 -6.28
C TYR A 63 17.04 -4.60 -6.42
N GLU A 64 17.18 -3.75 -7.43
CA GLU A 64 16.29 -2.61 -7.63
C GLU A 64 14.87 -3.09 -7.97
N THR A 65 14.74 -4.12 -8.80
CA THR A 65 13.47 -4.77 -9.12
C THR A 65 12.81 -5.37 -7.89
N VAL A 66 13.56 -6.11 -7.07
CA VAL A 66 13.03 -6.71 -5.83
C VAL A 66 12.58 -5.62 -4.86
N LYS A 67 13.42 -4.60 -4.63
CA LYS A 67 13.09 -3.47 -3.74
C LYS A 67 11.81 -2.76 -4.20
N ALA A 68 11.73 -2.39 -5.48
CA ALA A 68 10.55 -1.72 -6.03
C ALA A 68 9.29 -2.58 -5.91
N THR A 69 9.42 -3.89 -6.15
CA THR A 69 8.30 -4.83 -6.05
C THR A 69 7.78 -4.96 -4.62
N VAL A 70 8.68 -5.06 -3.64
CA VAL A 70 8.31 -5.12 -2.22
C VAL A 70 7.70 -3.79 -1.79
N LEU A 71 8.31 -2.64 -2.10
CA LEU A 71 7.76 -1.34 -1.71
C LEU A 71 6.36 -1.13 -2.27
N ARG A 72 6.15 -1.42 -3.56
CA ARG A 72 4.83 -1.36 -4.19
C ARG A 72 3.80 -2.27 -3.52
N ALA A 73 4.23 -3.42 -3.01
CA ALA A 73 3.34 -4.29 -2.26
C ALA A 73 2.82 -3.63 -0.98
N TYR A 74 3.54 -2.70 -0.36
CA TYR A 74 3.11 -2.00 0.86
C TYR A 74 2.60 -0.57 0.64
N GLU A 75 2.60 -0.08 -0.61
CA GLU A 75 1.99 1.20 -0.92
C GLU A 75 0.47 1.16 -0.65
N PRO A 76 -0.10 2.21 -0.03
CA PRO A 76 -1.54 2.32 0.17
C PRO A 76 -2.27 2.23 -1.18
N THR A 77 -3.23 1.32 -1.27
CA THR A 77 -4.05 1.18 -2.47
C THR A 77 -4.96 2.39 -2.66
N LEU A 78 -5.56 2.51 -3.84
CA LEU A 78 -6.56 3.56 -4.09
C LEU A 78 -7.73 3.46 -3.10
N LEU A 79 -8.11 2.25 -2.70
CA LEU A 79 -9.15 2.04 -1.70
C LEU A 79 -8.71 2.57 -0.32
N ASP A 80 -7.48 2.27 0.11
CA ASP A 80 -6.94 2.78 1.39
C ASP A 80 -6.89 4.31 1.40
N LYS A 81 -6.47 4.91 0.29
CA LYS A 81 -6.41 6.37 0.10
C LYS A 81 -7.82 6.99 0.11
N TRP A 82 -8.77 6.36 -0.56
CA TRP A 82 -10.15 6.83 -0.62
C TRP A 82 -10.86 6.73 0.74
N CYS A 83 -10.69 5.62 1.46
CA CYS A 83 -11.19 5.46 2.83
C CYS A 83 -10.60 6.52 3.76
N SER A 84 -9.29 6.77 3.66
CA SER A 84 -8.61 7.80 4.47
C SER A 84 -9.09 9.22 4.15
N ALA A 85 -9.24 9.55 2.87
CA ALA A 85 -9.75 10.85 2.43
C ALA A 85 -11.20 11.09 2.86
N SER A 86 -11.99 10.02 2.92
CA SER A 86 -13.40 10.06 3.33
C SER A 86 -13.61 9.97 4.84
N GLY A 87 -12.53 9.88 5.64
CA GLY A 87 -12.60 9.81 7.09
C GLY A 87 -13.24 8.53 7.63
N VAL A 88 -13.26 7.46 6.84
CA VAL A 88 -13.90 6.19 7.20
C VAL A 88 -13.00 5.42 8.17
N SER A 89 -13.53 5.16 9.37
CA SER A 89 -12.86 4.45 10.46
C SER A 89 -13.48 3.09 10.81
N ASP A 90 -14.69 2.81 10.30
CA ASP A 90 -15.40 1.57 10.56
C ASP A 90 -16.21 1.06 9.35
N PHE A 91 -16.70 -0.18 9.46
CA PHE A 91 -17.44 -0.85 8.40
C PHE A 91 -18.79 -0.19 8.08
N ASN A 92 -19.46 0.41 9.07
CA ASN A 92 -20.74 1.08 8.85
C ASN A 92 -20.54 2.36 8.04
N GLN A 93 -19.50 3.13 8.38
CA GLN A 93 -19.09 4.32 7.62
C GLN A 93 -18.68 3.96 6.19
N LEU A 94 -17.95 2.85 5.99
CA LEU A 94 -17.59 2.36 4.65
C LEU A 94 -18.85 2.01 3.84
N LYS A 95 -19.78 1.29 4.47
CA LYS A 95 -21.05 0.90 3.83
C LYS A 95 -21.87 2.13 3.43
N GLU A 96 -21.97 3.12 4.31
CA GLU A 96 -22.69 4.37 4.01
C GLU A 96 -22.02 5.14 2.86
N LEU A 97 -20.70 5.23 2.85
CA LEU A 97 -19.96 5.89 1.78
C LEU A 97 -20.17 5.21 0.42
N ILE A 98 -20.15 3.87 0.37
CA ILE A 98 -20.44 3.12 -0.85
C ILE A 98 -21.88 3.38 -1.33
N LEU A 99 -22.85 3.36 -0.42
CA LEU A 99 -24.26 3.65 -0.75
C LEU A 99 -24.45 5.08 -1.24
N LEU A 100 -23.74 6.06 -0.66
CA LEU A 100 -23.73 7.44 -1.11
C LEU A 100 -23.18 7.57 -2.54
N GLU A 101 -22.10 6.88 -2.88
CA GLU A 101 -21.55 6.88 -4.24
C GLU A 101 -22.49 6.19 -5.24
N GLU A 102 -23.11 5.06 -4.88
CA GLU A 102 -24.14 4.43 -5.71
C GLU A 102 -25.35 5.35 -5.93
N PHE A 103 -25.77 6.07 -4.89
CA PHE A 103 -26.86 7.05 -4.99
C PHE A 103 -26.50 8.20 -5.94
N LYS A 104 -25.32 8.80 -5.79
CA LYS A 104 -24.84 9.86 -6.71
C LYS A 104 -24.77 9.37 -8.15
N SER A 105 -24.40 8.11 -8.39
CA SER A 105 -24.35 7.54 -9.74
C SER A 105 -25.71 7.49 -10.45
N CYS A 106 -26.80 7.56 -9.68
CA CYS A 106 -28.17 7.58 -10.21
C CYS A 106 -28.69 9.01 -10.49
N LEU A 107 -27.95 10.06 -10.12
CA LEU A 107 -28.39 11.44 -10.24
C LEU A 107 -27.85 12.13 -11.51
N PRO A 108 -28.60 13.11 -12.07
CA PRO A 108 -28.07 14.02 -13.09
C PRO A 108 -26.82 14.76 -12.60
N GLU A 109 -25.87 14.99 -13.51
CA GLU A 109 -24.54 15.57 -13.24
C GLU A 109 -24.60 16.89 -12.44
N GLN A 110 -25.62 17.73 -12.69
CA GLN A 110 -25.82 19.00 -11.99
C GLN A 110 -26.09 18.83 -10.50
N LEU A 111 -26.83 17.79 -10.11
CA LEU A 111 -27.13 17.51 -8.70
C LEU A 111 -25.91 16.89 -8.00
N VAL A 112 -25.13 16.07 -8.71
CA VAL A 112 -23.89 15.48 -8.17
C VAL A 112 -22.87 16.56 -7.81
N VAL A 113 -22.67 17.56 -8.68
CA VAL A 113 -21.77 18.70 -8.41
C VAL A 113 -22.22 19.46 -7.16
N HIS A 114 -23.51 19.76 -7.05
CA HIS A 114 -24.08 20.47 -5.89
C HIS A 114 -23.92 19.68 -4.58
N LEU A 115 -24.16 18.37 -4.61
CA LEU A 115 -24.04 17.50 -3.45
C LEU A 115 -22.57 17.35 -2.99
N ASN A 116 -21.61 17.33 -3.93
CA ASN A 116 -20.18 17.26 -3.60
C ASN A 116 -19.65 18.58 -3.01
N GLU A 117 -20.16 19.74 -3.46
CA GLU A 117 -19.79 21.05 -2.90
C GLU A 117 -20.28 21.25 -1.46
N GLN A 118 -21.35 20.57 -1.07
CA GLN A 118 -21.98 20.71 0.26
C GLN A 118 -21.35 19.83 1.35
N THR A 119 -20.30 19.05 1.06
CA THR A 119 -19.65 18.14 2.04
C THR A 119 -20.65 17.26 2.79
N ILE A 120 -21.60 16.67 2.07
CA ILE A 120 -22.64 15.85 2.70
C ILE A 120 -22.04 14.51 3.13
N ASP A 121 -21.97 14.33 4.44
CA ASP A 121 -21.37 13.20 5.15
C ASP A 121 -22.36 12.06 5.44
N THR A 122 -23.61 12.15 5.00
CA THR A 122 -24.66 11.19 5.39
C THR A 122 -25.73 11.02 4.30
N LEU A 123 -26.13 9.78 4.03
CA LEU A 123 -27.16 9.42 3.03
C LEU A 123 -28.51 10.11 3.28
N ALA A 124 -28.89 10.25 4.55
CA ALA A 124 -30.12 10.92 4.95
C ALA A 124 -30.16 12.40 4.55
N LYS A 125 -29.02 13.10 4.59
CA LYS A 125 -28.94 14.50 4.14
C LYS A 125 -28.99 14.58 2.61
N ALA A 126 -28.32 13.67 1.90
CA ALA A 126 -28.31 13.66 0.43
C ALA A 126 -29.72 13.43 -0.16
N ALA A 127 -30.51 12.52 0.44
CA ALA A 127 -31.88 12.24 0.00
C ALA A 127 -32.84 13.43 0.17
N ILE A 128 -32.65 14.27 1.20
CA ILE A 128 -33.46 15.48 1.42
C ILE A 128 -33.18 16.55 0.36
N PHE A 129 -31.97 16.60 -0.18
CA PHE A 129 -31.57 17.59 -1.19
C PHE A 129 -31.85 17.14 -2.64
N SER A 130 -32.26 15.89 -2.85
CA SER A 130 -32.58 15.36 -4.19
C SER A 130 -34.07 15.35 -4.55
N ASP A 131 -34.95 15.60 -3.58
CA ASP A 131 -36.38 15.84 -3.79
C ASP A 131 -36.64 17.28 -4.30
#